data_AF-A0A955U1Y3-F1
#
_entry.id   AF-A0A955U1Y3-F1
#
_cell.length_a   1.000
_cell.length_b   1.000
_cell.length_c   1.000
_cell.angle_alpha   90.00
_cell.angle_beta   90.00
_cell.angle_gamma   90.00
#
_symmetry.space_group_name_H-M   'P 1'
#
loop_
_entity.id
_entity.type
_entity.pdbx_description
1 polymer ?
#
loop_
_entity_poly.entity_id
_entity_poly.type
_entity_poly.pdbx_seq_one_letter_code
_entity_poly.pdbx_strand_id
1 'polypeptide(L)'
;MIPSEYRLDAVVARLIERLEGTRPTYGPDADKALAAFREIATRHVEAAITEFRDNAVEGDPEAHATFLRHEVTETLIPRYTRMAVEMTRSESSGFGFGLVSGPLGVPLLTVAAALGLMMLVRLAGWWEAWPLIALDLSLPLWPSAVAMLYRRRYRQQLEALVADAARIQDNERGFMSEQDVRAARELGSDQERARPRPKEVERG
;
A
#
# COMPACT_ATOMS: atom_id res chain seq x y z
N MET A 1 -15.66 -20.35 4.69
CA MET A 1 -14.30 -19.90 4.30
C MET A 1 -14.42 -18.53 3.63
N ILE A 2 -13.59 -17.53 3.97
CA ILE A 2 -13.73 -16.17 3.37
C ILE A 2 -13.22 -16.21 1.91
N PRO A 3 -14.02 -15.78 0.91
CA PRO A 3 -13.62 -15.70 -0.49
C PRO A 3 -12.40 -14.79 -0.69
N SER A 4 -11.56 -15.08 -1.69
CA SER A 4 -10.32 -14.34 -1.96
C SER A 4 -10.55 -12.85 -2.20
N GLU A 5 -11.70 -12.48 -2.75
CA GLU A 5 -12.03 -11.09 -3.10
C GLU A 5 -12.36 -10.21 -1.89
N TYR A 6 -12.80 -10.81 -0.79
CA TYR A 6 -13.11 -10.09 0.46
C TYR A 6 -11.98 -10.21 1.49
N ARG A 7 -10.83 -10.76 1.08
CA ARG A 7 -9.63 -10.75 1.90
C ARG A 7 -9.12 -9.30 2.06
N LEU A 8 -8.46 -9.04 3.18
CA LEU A 8 -7.92 -7.72 3.52
C LEU A 8 -6.97 -7.23 2.43
N ASP A 9 -6.10 -8.09 1.91
CA ASP A 9 -5.17 -7.73 0.83
C ASP A 9 -5.88 -7.33 -0.47
N ALA A 10 -6.94 -8.04 -0.85
CA ALA A 10 -7.72 -7.74 -2.05
C ALA A 10 -8.52 -6.43 -1.90
N VAL A 11 -9.16 -6.23 -0.75
CA VAL A 11 -9.89 -4.98 -0.42
C VAL A 11 -8.93 -3.80 -0.39
N VAL A 12 -7.76 -3.97 0.23
CA VAL A 12 -6.72 -2.94 0.29
C VAL A 12 -6.18 -2.60 -1.09
N ALA A 13 -5.91 -3.59 -1.94
CA ALA A 13 -5.40 -3.33 -3.29
C ALA A 13 -6.39 -2.48 -4.12
N ARG A 14 -7.68 -2.83 -4.11
CA ARG A 14 -8.74 -2.05 -4.77
C ARG A 14 -8.89 -0.65 -4.16
N LEU A 15 -8.77 -0.53 -2.84
CA LEU A 15 -8.81 0.75 -2.15
C LEU A 15 -7.64 1.66 -2.56
N ILE A 16 -6.41 1.15 -2.57
CA ILE A 16 -5.21 1.90 -2.96
C ILE A 16 -5.35 2.41 -4.39
N GLU A 17 -5.80 1.58 -5.33
CA GLU A 17 -6.03 2.00 -6.71
C GLU A 17 -6.98 3.21 -6.79
N ARG A 18 -8.08 3.18 -6.03
CA ARG A 18 -9.03 4.29 -5.94
C ARG A 18 -8.43 5.54 -5.29
N LEU A 19 -7.64 5.37 -4.23
CA LEU A 19 -7.02 6.48 -3.52
C LEU A 19 -5.93 7.13 -4.37
N GLU A 20 -5.15 6.37 -5.14
CA GLU A 20 -4.14 6.91 -6.07
C GLU A 20 -4.77 7.76 -7.17
N GLY A 21 -5.95 7.38 -7.65
CA GLY A 21 -6.71 8.18 -8.61
C GLY A 21 -7.15 9.55 -8.08
N THR A 22 -7.32 9.69 -6.76
CA THR A 22 -7.77 10.94 -6.12
C THR A 22 -6.65 11.71 -5.41
N ARG A 23 -5.50 11.06 -5.12
CA ARG A 23 -4.35 11.61 -4.40
C ARG A 23 -3.92 13.00 -4.87
N PRO A 24 -3.76 13.30 -6.18
CA PRO A 24 -3.26 14.61 -6.62
C PRO A 24 -4.16 15.77 -6.23
N THR A 25 -5.46 15.53 -6.02
CA THR A 25 -6.47 16.56 -5.73
C THR A 25 -6.28 17.25 -4.37
N TYR A 26 -5.66 16.56 -3.41
CA TYR A 26 -5.52 17.06 -2.04
C TYR A 26 -4.20 17.79 -1.78
N GLY A 27 -3.29 17.81 -2.76
CA GLY A 27 -2.00 18.49 -2.63
C GLY A 27 -1.16 17.95 -1.45
N PRO A 28 -0.25 18.77 -0.89
CA PRO A 28 0.60 18.37 0.24
C PRO A 28 -0.07 18.57 1.63
N ASP A 29 -1.37 18.83 1.69
CA ASP A 29 -2.12 19.04 2.94
C ASP A 29 -2.48 17.68 3.56
N ALA A 30 -1.73 17.30 4.60
CA ALA A 30 -1.85 15.99 5.23
C ALA A 30 -3.17 15.77 5.96
N ASP A 31 -3.69 16.79 6.64
CA ASP A 31 -4.90 16.66 7.46
C ASP A 31 -6.13 16.55 6.56
N LYS A 32 -6.19 17.38 5.51
CA LYS A 32 -7.25 17.30 4.51
C LYS A 32 -7.22 15.98 3.75
N ALA A 33 -6.03 15.51 3.37
CA ALA A 33 -5.86 14.21 2.71
C ALA A 33 -6.30 13.07 3.64
N LEU A 34 -5.90 13.08 4.91
CA LEU A 34 -6.27 12.05 5.88
C LEU A 34 -7.78 11.95 6.05
N ALA A 35 -8.45 13.08 6.25
CA ALA A 35 -9.90 13.11 6.42
C ALA A 35 -10.63 12.56 5.20
N ALA A 36 -10.23 12.99 3.99
CA ALA A 36 -10.83 12.52 2.75
C ALA A 36 -10.55 11.03 2.48
N PHE A 37 -9.31 10.57 2.69
CA PHE A 37 -8.94 9.18 2.49
C PHE A 37 -9.64 8.26 3.49
N ARG A 38 -9.82 8.68 4.74
CA ARG A 38 -10.65 7.96 5.71
C ARG A 38 -12.08 7.81 5.22
N GLU A 39 -12.71 8.88 4.75
CA GLU A 39 -14.08 8.83 4.24
C GLU A 39 -14.22 7.88 3.04
N ILE A 40 -13.28 7.93 2.09
CA ILE A 40 -13.26 7.03 0.92
C ILE A 40 -13.06 5.58 1.37
N ALA A 41 -12.15 5.34 2.31
CA ALA A 41 -11.85 4.02 2.84
C ALA A 41 -13.04 3.42 3.58
N THR A 42 -13.70 4.18 4.47
CA THR A 42 -14.91 3.74 5.17
C THR A 42 -15.97 3.34 4.16
N ARG A 43 -16.26 4.18 3.16
CA ARG A 43 -17.25 3.83 2.12
C ARG A 43 -16.89 2.58 1.33
N HIS A 44 -15.60 2.40 1.02
CA HIS A 44 -15.14 1.21 0.30
C HIS A 44 -15.25 -0.07 1.14
N VAL A 45 -14.85 0.00 2.41
CA VAL A 45 -14.93 -1.13 3.34
C VAL A 45 -16.39 -1.50 3.62
N GLU A 46 -17.27 -0.53 3.88
CA GLU A 46 -18.70 -0.82 4.08
C GLU A 46 -19.34 -1.44 2.83
N ALA A 47 -18.95 -0.99 1.63
CA ALA A 47 -19.42 -1.61 0.39
C ALA A 47 -18.95 -3.07 0.28
N ALA A 48 -17.67 -3.35 0.55
CA ALA A 48 -17.13 -4.70 0.55
C ALA A 48 -17.77 -5.60 1.61
N ILE A 49 -18.06 -5.08 2.79
CA ILE A 49 -18.76 -5.80 3.87
C ILE A 49 -20.20 -6.12 3.45
N THR A 50 -20.91 -5.16 2.86
CA THR A 50 -22.29 -5.36 2.39
C THR A 50 -22.33 -6.44 1.32
N GLU A 51 -21.45 -6.34 0.32
CA GLU A 51 -21.33 -7.35 -0.74
C GLU A 51 -20.95 -8.72 -0.19
N PHE A 52 -20.05 -8.78 0.79
CA PHE A 52 -19.71 -10.04 1.44
C PHE A 52 -20.90 -10.64 2.19
N ARG A 53 -21.66 -9.84 2.94
CA ARG A 53 -22.86 -10.30 3.67
C ARG A 53 -23.93 -10.85 2.73
N ASP A 54 -24.15 -10.18 1.61
CA ASP A 54 -25.16 -10.58 0.63
C ASP A 54 -24.80 -11.89 -0.10
N ASN A 55 -23.50 -12.18 -0.22
CA ASN A 55 -22.99 -13.35 -0.94
C ASN A 55 -22.44 -14.47 -0.03
N ALA A 56 -22.37 -14.26 1.29
CA ALA A 56 -21.77 -15.22 2.21
C ALA A 56 -22.68 -16.44 2.43
N VAL A 57 -22.21 -17.61 2.00
CA VAL A 57 -22.83 -18.91 2.30
C VAL A 57 -22.27 -19.52 3.60
N GLU A 58 -21.03 -19.18 3.99
CA GLU A 58 -20.35 -19.70 5.19
C GLU A 58 -19.33 -18.71 5.80
N GLY A 59 -19.42 -18.49 7.12
CA GLY A 59 -18.49 -17.70 7.93
C GLY A 59 -19.22 -16.78 8.91
N ASP A 60 -18.49 -16.17 9.85
CA ASP A 60 -19.01 -15.07 10.67
C ASP A 60 -18.70 -13.72 9.99
N PRO A 61 -19.69 -13.09 9.31
CA PRO A 61 -19.48 -11.84 8.60
C PRO A 61 -19.25 -10.66 9.54
N GLU A 62 -19.65 -10.73 10.81
CA GLU A 62 -19.51 -9.61 11.74
C GLU A 62 -18.10 -9.51 12.32
N ALA A 63 -17.48 -10.64 12.66
CA ALA A 63 -16.09 -10.68 13.08
C ALA A 63 -15.15 -10.14 11.98
N HIS A 64 -15.34 -10.61 10.73
CA HIS A 64 -14.54 -10.14 9.59
C HIS A 64 -14.81 -8.67 9.24
N ALA A 65 -16.06 -8.21 9.33
CA ALA A 65 -16.40 -6.80 9.12
C ALA A 65 -15.71 -5.88 10.13
N THR A 66 -15.72 -6.26 11.42
CA THR A 66 -15.06 -5.49 12.48
C THR A 66 -13.55 -5.42 12.26
N PHE A 67 -12.94 -6.55 11.90
CA PHE A 67 -11.52 -6.63 11.55
C PHE A 67 -11.16 -5.72 10.36
N LEU A 68 -11.90 -5.80 9.25
CA LEU A 68 -11.66 -4.95 8.07
C LEU A 68 -11.76 -3.45 8.40
N ARG A 69 -12.79 -3.05 9.16
CA ARG A 69 -12.98 -1.65 9.56
C ARG A 69 -11.79 -1.15 10.38
N HIS A 70 -11.39 -1.95 11.37
CA HIS A 70 -10.29 -1.61 12.27
C HIS A 70 -8.98 -1.48 11.51
N GLU A 71 -8.56 -2.53 10.79
CA GLU A 71 -7.24 -2.55 10.13
C GLU A 71 -7.13 -1.50 9.02
N VAL A 72 -8.18 -1.31 8.24
CA VAL A 72 -8.15 -0.30 7.17
C VAL A 72 -8.11 1.11 7.77
N THR A 73 -8.93 1.41 8.77
CA THR A 73 -9.08 2.79 9.26
C THR A 73 -7.95 3.20 10.20
N GLU A 74 -7.50 2.29 11.07
CA GLU A 74 -6.52 2.56 12.12
C GLU A 74 -5.08 2.29 11.66
N THR A 75 -4.85 1.21 10.91
CA THR A 75 -3.49 0.82 10.50
C THR A 75 -3.15 1.36 9.11
N LEU A 76 -4.00 1.06 8.13
CA LEU A 76 -3.69 1.23 6.71
C LEU A 76 -3.70 2.69 6.28
N ILE A 77 -4.81 3.39 6.56
CA ILE A 77 -5.04 4.74 6.05
C ILE A 77 -4.04 5.77 6.57
N PRO A 78 -3.66 5.79 7.87
CA PRO A 78 -2.63 6.69 8.35
C PRO A 78 -1.27 6.45 7.67
N ARG A 79 -0.89 5.18 7.47
CA ARG A 79 0.36 4.82 6.77
C ARG A 79 0.32 5.24 5.31
N TYR A 80 -0.75 4.92 4.59
CA TYR A 80 -0.96 5.32 3.20
C TYR A 80 -0.91 6.85 3.05
N THR A 81 -1.64 7.59 3.88
CA THR A 81 -1.73 9.05 3.80
C THR A 81 -0.36 9.70 3.89
N ARG A 82 0.49 9.24 4.81
CA ARG A 82 1.87 9.75 4.94
C ARG A 82 2.68 9.56 3.66
N MET A 83 2.62 8.37 3.07
CA MET A 83 3.34 8.06 1.83
C MET A 83 2.80 8.88 0.66
N ALA A 84 1.47 8.97 0.54
CA ALA A 84 0.78 9.72 -0.50
C ALA A 84 1.14 11.21 -0.46
N VAL A 85 1.15 11.82 0.73
CA VAL A 85 1.52 13.23 0.92
C VAL A 85 2.99 13.47 0.59
N GLU A 86 3.89 12.57 0.98
CA GLU A 86 5.32 12.66 0.65
C GLU A 86 5.55 12.61 -0.86
N MET A 87 4.84 11.71 -1.55
CA MET A 87 4.88 11.61 -3.01
C MET A 87 4.32 12.87 -3.67
N THR A 88 3.16 13.37 -3.23
CA THR A 88 2.56 14.60 -3.78
C THR A 88 3.45 15.82 -3.56
N ARG A 89 4.10 15.93 -2.39
CA ARG A 89 5.07 17.00 -2.12
C ARG A 89 6.29 16.89 -3.04
N SER A 90 6.79 15.68 -3.26
CA SER A 90 7.91 15.43 -4.18
C SER A 90 7.54 15.80 -5.61
N GLU A 91 6.35 15.42 -6.08
CA GLU A 91 5.84 15.80 -7.40
C GLU A 91 5.67 17.31 -7.55
N SER A 92 5.11 17.99 -6.54
CA SER A 92 4.91 19.45 -6.57
C SER A 92 6.22 20.25 -6.63
N SER A 93 7.32 19.69 -6.10
CA SER A 93 8.65 20.30 -6.11
C SER A 93 9.50 19.85 -7.31
N GLY A 94 8.93 19.07 -8.23
CA GLY A 94 9.68 18.57 -9.37
C GLY A 94 10.73 17.54 -9.01
N PHE A 95 10.52 16.79 -7.93
CA PHE A 95 11.49 15.86 -7.33
C PHE A 95 12.83 16.53 -6.97
N GLY A 96 12.78 17.78 -6.52
CA GLY A 96 13.96 18.57 -6.14
C GLY A 96 14.58 19.38 -7.28
N PHE A 97 14.07 19.26 -8.51
CA PHE A 97 14.56 20.03 -9.67
C PHE A 97 13.78 21.33 -9.92
N GLY A 98 12.71 21.61 -9.16
CA GLY A 98 11.99 22.88 -9.21
C GLY A 98 11.51 23.26 -10.61
N LEU A 99 11.82 24.48 -11.06
CA LEU A 99 11.45 24.98 -12.41
C LEU A 99 11.99 24.10 -13.55
N VAL A 100 13.02 23.30 -13.30
CA VAL A 100 13.72 22.49 -14.30
C VAL A 100 12.97 21.17 -14.60
N SER A 101 12.04 20.75 -13.73
CA SER A 101 11.16 19.61 -14.02
C SER A 101 9.92 19.99 -14.85
N GLY A 102 9.73 21.28 -15.14
CA GLY A 102 8.62 21.77 -15.94
C GLY A 102 8.78 21.50 -17.44
N PRO A 103 7.74 21.76 -18.26
CA PRO A 103 7.77 21.52 -19.70
C PRO A 103 8.87 22.33 -20.43
N LEU A 104 9.33 23.42 -19.84
CA LEU A 104 10.42 24.27 -20.35
C LEU A 104 11.79 23.97 -19.73
N GLY A 105 11.85 23.13 -18.69
CA GLY A 105 13.10 22.86 -17.97
C GLY A 105 14.06 21.96 -18.74
N VAL A 106 13.55 20.90 -19.37
CA VAL A 106 14.34 20.01 -20.24
C VAL A 106 14.96 20.75 -21.44
N PRO A 107 14.23 21.56 -22.23
CA PRO A 107 14.86 22.30 -23.33
C PRO A 107 15.87 23.33 -22.83
N LEU A 108 15.62 23.99 -21.69
CA LEU A 108 16.59 24.91 -21.10
C LEU A 108 17.89 24.20 -20.67
N LEU A 109 17.79 23.04 -20.01
CA LEU A 109 18.94 22.20 -19.68
C LEU A 109 19.67 21.71 -20.92
N THR A 110 18.93 21.35 -21.97
CA THR A 110 19.53 20.87 -23.22
C THR A 110 20.33 21.97 -23.91
N VAL A 111 19.82 23.21 -23.93
CA VAL A 111 20.54 24.38 -24.44
C VAL A 111 21.75 24.71 -23.56
N ALA A 112 21.59 24.67 -22.24
CA ALA A 112 22.69 24.90 -21.30
C ALA A 112 23.82 23.88 -21.47
N ALA A 113 23.48 22.59 -21.60
CA ALA A 113 24.42 21.52 -21.90
C ALA A 113 25.09 21.72 -23.28
N ALA A 114 24.34 22.09 -24.31
CA ALA A 114 24.94 22.37 -25.62
C ALA A 114 25.96 23.54 -25.56
N LEU A 115 25.66 24.59 -24.80
CA LEU A 115 26.58 25.71 -24.59
C LEU A 115 27.80 25.32 -23.73
N GLY A 116 27.57 24.54 -22.67
CA GLY A 116 28.62 23.98 -21.81
C GLY A 116 29.59 23.11 -22.60
N LEU A 117 29.06 22.18 -23.39
CA LEU A 117 29.79 21.34 -24.32
C LEU A 117 30.61 22.17 -25.33
N MET A 118 30.00 23.19 -25.95
CA MET A 118 30.70 24.07 -26.89
C MET A 118 31.88 24.78 -26.22
N MET A 119 31.71 25.25 -24.98
CA MET A 119 32.75 25.91 -24.20
C MET A 119 33.85 24.93 -23.76
N LEU A 120 33.48 23.71 -23.35
CA LEU A 120 34.39 22.64 -22.94
C LEU A 120 35.31 22.21 -24.07
N VAL A 121 34.77 21.95 -25.25
CA VAL A 121 35.55 21.58 -26.45
C VAL A 121 36.45 22.72 -26.93
N ARG A 122 36.07 23.97 -26.64
CA ARG A 122 36.89 25.16 -26.94
C ARG A 122 38.11 25.29 -26.02
N LEU A 123 37.98 24.89 -24.75
CA LEU A 123 38.99 25.07 -23.70
C LEU A 123 39.88 23.84 -23.50
N ALA A 124 39.31 22.65 -23.60
CA ALA A 124 39.98 21.37 -23.44
C ALA A 124 39.80 20.56 -24.72
N GLY A 125 40.86 19.93 -25.21
CA GLY A 125 40.75 19.09 -26.40
C GLY A 125 39.70 17.99 -26.22
N TRP A 126 39.07 17.55 -27.30
CA TRP A 126 37.99 16.55 -27.26
C TRP A 126 38.35 15.27 -26.48
N TRP A 127 39.62 14.85 -26.55
CA TRP A 127 40.13 13.67 -25.86
C TRP A 127 40.31 13.81 -24.35
N GLU A 128 40.40 15.04 -23.82
CA GLU A 128 40.54 15.31 -22.39
C GLU A 128 39.18 15.62 -21.76
N ALA A 129 38.27 16.19 -22.55
CA ALA A 129 36.94 16.60 -22.09
C ALA A 129 35.90 15.46 -22.07
N TRP A 130 36.15 14.30 -22.70
CA TRP A 130 35.12 13.27 -22.90
C TRP A 130 34.31 12.84 -21.65
N PRO A 131 34.86 12.76 -20.42
CA PRO A 131 34.07 12.43 -19.23
C PRO A 131 33.12 13.57 -18.84
N LEU A 132 33.56 14.81 -19.03
CA LEU A 132 32.77 16.01 -18.77
C LEU A 132 31.67 16.17 -19.83
N ILE A 133 31.97 15.85 -21.09
CA ILE A 133 31.00 15.78 -22.19
C ILE A 133 29.89 14.76 -21.87
N ALA A 134 30.27 13.56 -21.42
CA ALA A 134 29.31 12.52 -21.05
C ALA A 134 28.44 12.95 -19.86
N LEU A 135 29.03 13.61 -18.85
CA LEU A 135 28.30 14.12 -17.69
C LEU A 135 27.31 15.21 -18.10
N ASP A 136 27.75 16.18 -18.92
CA ASP A 136 26.96 17.32 -19.36
C ASP A 136 25.75 16.89 -20.22
N LEU A 137 25.96 15.92 -21.13
CA LEU A 137 24.87 15.33 -21.91
C LEU A 137 23.87 14.50 -21.07
N SER A 138 24.26 14.06 -19.88
CA SER A 138 23.37 13.31 -18.98
C SER A 138 22.48 14.22 -18.12
N LEU A 139 22.85 15.49 -17.91
CA LEU A 139 22.12 16.44 -17.06
C LEU A 139 20.65 16.62 -17.45
N PRO A 140 20.26 16.73 -18.74
CA PRO A 140 18.85 16.84 -19.12
C PRO A 140 18.01 15.60 -18.76
N LEU A 141 18.63 14.43 -18.58
CA LEU A 141 17.96 13.17 -18.28
C LEU A 141 17.76 12.94 -16.78
N TRP A 142 18.53 13.63 -15.92
CA TRP A 142 18.49 13.45 -14.47
C TRP A 142 17.10 13.69 -13.85
N PRO A 143 16.34 14.75 -14.19
CA PRO A 143 15.01 14.96 -13.63
C PRO A 143 14.07 13.78 -13.87
N SER A 144 14.11 13.19 -15.07
CA SER A 144 13.31 12.03 -15.44
C SER A 144 13.76 10.76 -14.72
N ALA A 145 15.08 10.54 -14.62
CA ALA A 145 15.64 9.38 -13.93
C ALA A 145 15.29 9.39 -12.43
N VAL A 146 15.39 10.56 -11.78
CA VAL A 146 15.02 10.71 -10.37
C VAL A 146 13.51 10.54 -10.19
N ALA A 147 12.68 11.16 -11.02
CA ALA A 147 11.22 10.97 -10.98
C ALA A 147 10.82 9.49 -11.11
N MET A 148 11.49 8.75 -12.01
CA MET A 148 11.28 7.31 -12.19
C MET A 148 11.67 6.53 -10.92
N LEU A 149 12.80 6.87 -10.29
CA LEU A 149 13.26 6.26 -9.04
C LEU A 149 12.27 6.47 -7.88
N TYR A 150 11.79 7.70 -7.70
CA TYR A 150 10.78 8.02 -6.68
C TYR A 150 9.48 7.25 -6.91
N ARG A 151 8.98 7.23 -8.16
CA ARG A 151 7.78 6.46 -8.52
C ARG A 151 7.96 4.97 -8.27
N ARG A 152 9.13 4.41 -8.60
CA ARG A 152 9.44 3.00 -8.37
C ARG A 152 9.46 2.67 -6.89
N ARG A 153 10.14 3.49 -6.07
CA ARG A 153 10.18 3.30 -4.61
C ARG A 153 8.79 3.42 -3.99
N TYR A 154 8.02 4.40 -4.43
CA TYR A 154 6.64 4.59 -3.97
C TYR A 154 5.76 3.38 -4.27
N ARG A 155 5.85 2.86 -5.50
CA ARG A 155 5.15 1.63 -5.89
C ARG A 155 5.54 0.42 -5.02
N GLN A 156 6.83 0.24 -4.75
CA GLN A 156 7.30 -0.81 -3.85
C GLN A 156 6.75 -0.68 -2.42
N GLN A 157 6.59 0.56 -1.93
CA GLN A 157 5.99 0.82 -0.62
C GLN A 157 4.49 0.48 -0.60
N LEU A 158 3.75 0.76 -1.68
CA LEU A 158 2.35 0.36 -1.81
C LEU A 158 2.20 -1.17 -1.87
N GLU A 159 3.04 -1.84 -2.66
CA GLU A 159 3.08 -3.31 -2.74
C GLU A 159 3.41 -3.94 -1.38
N ALA A 160 4.35 -3.36 -0.63
CA ALA A 160 4.67 -3.79 0.73
C ALA A 160 3.49 -3.61 1.69
N LEU A 161 2.70 -2.54 1.53
CA LEU A 161 1.53 -2.29 2.36
C LEU A 161 0.40 -3.29 2.08
N VAL A 162 0.21 -3.71 0.82
CA VAL A 162 -0.69 -4.83 0.46
C VAL A 162 -0.17 -6.16 1.02
N ALA A 163 1.14 -6.41 0.92
CA ALA A 163 1.73 -7.64 1.46
C ALA A 163 1.68 -7.71 2.99
N ASP A 164 1.78 -6.57 3.68
CA ASP A 164 1.56 -6.47 5.13
C ASP A 164 0.11 -6.82 5.47
N ALA A 165 -0.86 -6.30 4.72
CA ALA A 165 -2.28 -6.64 4.89
C ALA A 165 -2.54 -8.15 4.73
N ALA A 166 -1.92 -8.80 3.73
CA ALA A 166 -2.02 -10.26 3.57
C ALA A 166 -1.50 -11.01 4.81
N ARG A 167 -0.32 -10.59 5.32
CA ARG A 167 0.30 -11.19 6.53
C ARG A 167 -0.55 -11.00 7.78
N ILE A 168 -1.14 -9.82 7.99
CA ILE A 168 -2.02 -9.55 9.14
C ILE A 168 -3.22 -10.49 9.10
N GLN A 169 -3.85 -10.67 7.94
CA GLN A 169 -5.00 -11.58 7.83
C GLN A 169 -4.62 -13.05 8.04
N ASP A 170 -3.48 -13.50 7.53
CA ASP A 170 -3.03 -14.88 7.72
C ASP A 170 -2.72 -15.17 9.20
N ASN A 171 -2.15 -14.21 9.92
CA ASN A 171 -1.92 -14.32 11.37
C ASN A 171 -3.24 -14.38 12.15
N GLU A 172 -4.20 -13.51 11.83
CA GLU A 172 -5.52 -13.47 12.50
C GLU A 172 -6.29 -14.78 12.31
N ARG A 173 -6.26 -15.36 11.10
CA ARG A 173 -6.85 -16.70 10.86
C ARG A 173 -6.19 -17.78 11.70
N GLY A 174 -4.88 -17.71 11.92
CA GLY A 174 -4.17 -18.60 12.82
C GLY A 174 -4.70 -18.52 14.25
N PHE A 175 -4.88 -17.30 14.77
CA PHE A 175 -5.42 -17.07 16.11
C PHE A 175 -6.88 -17.52 16.26
N MET A 176 -7.75 -17.20 15.31
CA MET A 176 -9.16 -17.64 15.34
C MET A 176 -9.27 -19.16 15.25
N SER A 177 -8.50 -19.80 14.37
CA SER A 177 -8.49 -21.27 14.25
C SER A 177 -8.03 -21.97 15.54
N GLU A 178 -7.05 -21.41 16.27
CA GLU A 178 -6.62 -21.97 17.54
C GLU A 178 -7.66 -21.78 18.65
N GLN A 179 -8.34 -20.64 18.68
CA GLN A 179 -9.42 -20.37 19.62
C GLN A 179 -10.63 -21.27 19.36
N ASP A 180 -11.02 -21.48 18.10
CA ASP A 180 -12.10 -22.41 17.72
C ASP A 180 -11.76 -23.85 18.10
N VAL A 181 -10.51 -24.28 17.91
CA VAL A 181 -10.03 -25.61 18.31
C VAL A 181 -10.02 -25.75 19.84
N ARG A 182 -9.64 -24.72 20.59
CA ARG A 182 -9.71 -24.72 22.06
C ARG A 182 -11.15 -24.76 22.57
N ALA A 183 -12.03 -23.94 22.00
CA ALA A 183 -13.45 -23.92 22.33
C ALA A 183 -14.12 -25.28 22.05
N ALA A 184 -13.82 -25.90 20.91
CA ALA A 184 -14.29 -27.25 20.58
C ALA A 184 -13.76 -28.32 21.56
N ARG A 185 -12.52 -28.18 22.01
CA ARG A 185 -11.91 -29.09 22.99
C ARG A 185 -12.52 -28.95 24.38
N GLU A 186 -12.83 -27.73 24.81
CA GLU A 186 -13.50 -27.45 26.09
C GLU A 186 -14.93 -27.99 26.07
N LEU A 187 -15.69 -27.72 25.01
CA LEU A 187 -17.05 -28.25 24.83
C LEU A 187 -17.08 -29.79 24.77
N GLY A 188 -16.12 -30.42 24.10
CA GLY A 188 -15.99 -31.88 24.08
C GLY A 188 -15.64 -32.47 25.45
N SER A 189 -14.81 -31.77 26.23
CA SER A 189 -14.41 -32.22 27.57
C SER A 189 -15.53 -32.11 28.61
N ASP A 190 -16.43 -31.14 28.49
CA ASP A 190 -17.61 -31.02 29.33
C ASP A 190 -18.69 -32.05 28.95
N GLN A 191 -18.83 -32.38 27.67
CA GLN A 191 -19.74 -33.40 27.19
C GLN A 191 -19.32 -34.81 27.61
N GLU A 192 -18.00 -35.07 27.69
CA GLU A 192 -17.44 -36.35 28.13
C GLU A 192 -17.50 -36.53 29.67
N ARG A 193 -17.43 -35.43 30.44
CA ARG A 193 -17.70 -35.44 31.90
C ARG A 193 -19.18 -35.65 32.24
N ALA A 194 -20.10 -35.26 31.36
CA ALA A 194 -21.53 -35.45 31.54
C ALA A 194 -22.03 -36.86 31.14
N ARG A 195 -21.18 -37.73 30.58
CA ARG A 195 -21.58 -39.12 30.28
C ARG A 195 -21.67 -39.94 31.58
N PRO A 196 -22.85 -40.47 31.95
CA PRO A 196 -22.97 -41.34 33.11
C PRO A 196 -22.13 -42.59 32.88
N ARG A 197 -21.28 -42.95 33.86
CA ARG A 197 -20.48 -44.18 33.82
C ARG A 197 -21.42 -45.36 33.56
N PRO A 198 -21.13 -46.22 32.57
CA PRO A 198 -21.94 -47.40 32.33
C PRO A 198 -21.91 -48.24 33.61
N LYS A 199 -23.11 -48.49 34.17
CA LYS A 199 -23.26 -49.40 35.32
C LYS A 199 -22.67 -50.74 34.90
N GLU A 200 -21.63 -51.18 35.59
CA GLU A 200 -21.13 -52.54 35.52
C GLU A 200 -22.34 -53.47 35.70
N VAL A 201 -22.68 -54.18 34.64
CA VAL A 201 -23.66 -55.24 34.68
C VAL A 201 -22.99 -56.37 35.45
N GLU A 202 -23.34 -56.52 36.72
CA GLU A 202 -23.08 -57.72 37.51
C GLU A 202 -23.52 -58.94 36.69
N ARG A 203 -22.55 -59.69 36.18
CA ARG A 203 -22.76 -61.06 35.72
C ARG A 203 -22.71 -61.94 36.96
N GLY A 204 -23.83 -62.62 37.22
CA GLY A 204 -23.95 -63.65 38.25
C GLY A 204 -23.20 -64.93 37.92
#